data_AF-A0A1C7M3X6-F1
#
_entry.id   AF-A0A1C7M3X6-F1
#
_cell.length_a   1.000
_cell.length_b   1.000
_cell.length_c   1.000
_cell.angle_alpha   90.00
_cell.angle_beta   90.00
_cell.angle_gamma   90.00
#
_symmetry.space_group_name_H-M   'P 1'
#
loop_
_entity.id
_entity.type
_entity.pdbx_description
1 polymer ?
#
loop_
_entity_poly.entity_id
_entity_poly.type
_entity_poly.pdbx_seq_one_letter_code
_entity_poly.pdbx_strand_id
1 'polypeptide(L)'
;MFGDVCSRNDLQSFVLWSNQCRRILGNMAILSALIKSVQFCVVTYVSVAVLYTTQYLAARSVGHIWYPSLPTHVPPAQEDINSPNLRALAVTGHAGNVATRNVDSLSRDAWVDLWSAGFVSSEVVHLPSYGTAAANHSILEETLLSKAFSQAMHPTRIIPFYYRATGDIREDDVSITTLVTSNRFKVFKQLVERYQGPISVTVHIPLPSHSSFVSLPPTHPSVVALNSLHVLYSSTPLFSTYVDVHLALSPFTGPAAAGEEGEGGRQFNVWRNAARLFARTEFVMMLDVDFAVCTDWRSAIGDAIRQAKEEVNGVDIEGGKRDVGSREMVSMLREGSAALVVPAFEYVKQEDGADQRSFPTDKEASSSFMLLLNCR
;
A
#
# COMPACT_ATOMS: atom_id res chain seq x y z
N MET A 1 78.68 14.88 -63.35
CA MET A 1 77.54 15.80 -63.55
C MET A 1 76.34 15.13 -62.90
N PHE A 2 76.02 15.50 -61.67
CA PHE A 2 74.95 16.48 -61.34
C PHE A 2 73.56 15.91 -61.67
N GLY A 3 72.60 15.78 -60.78
CA GLY A 3 72.45 16.19 -59.37
C GLY A 3 71.22 15.46 -58.82
N ASP A 4 71.19 15.08 -57.55
CA ASP A 4 70.55 15.87 -56.49
C ASP A 4 69.17 16.42 -56.87
N VAL A 5 68.14 15.56 -56.73
CA VAL A 5 66.79 15.99 -56.32
C VAL A 5 66.19 14.90 -55.42
N CYS A 6 66.76 14.71 -54.22
CA CYS A 6 65.99 14.16 -53.11
C CYS A 6 65.15 15.31 -52.57
N SER A 7 63.91 15.42 -53.06
CA SER A 7 63.01 16.53 -52.74
C SER A 7 62.77 16.60 -51.24
N ARG A 8 63.03 17.77 -50.64
CA ARG A 8 62.73 18.13 -49.24
C ARG A 8 61.29 17.79 -48.81
N ASN A 9 60.38 17.61 -49.76
CA ASN A 9 58.97 17.34 -49.48
C ASN A 9 58.69 15.89 -49.03
N ASP A 10 59.51 14.90 -49.42
CA ASP A 10 59.29 13.50 -49.02
C ASP A 10 59.77 13.21 -47.58
N LEU A 11 60.78 13.93 -47.12
CA LEU A 11 61.20 13.89 -45.72
C LEU A 11 60.19 14.62 -44.81
N GLN A 12 59.55 15.70 -45.28
CA GLN A 12 58.51 16.38 -44.49
C GLN A 12 57.22 15.54 -44.37
N SER A 13 56.80 14.86 -45.43
CA SER A 13 55.63 13.98 -45.40
C SER A 13 55.85 12.75 -44.50
N PHE A 14 57.06 12.17 -44.50
CA PHE A 14 57.41 11.08 -43.59
C PHE A 14 57.47 11.53 -42.11
N VAL A 15 58.00 12.73 -41.84
CA VAL A 15 58.02 13.30 -40.47
C VAL A 15 56.60 13.63 -39.99
N LEU A 16 55.73 14.15 -40.85
CA LEU A 16 54.33 14.42 -40.52
C LEU A 16 53.55 13.12 -40.24
N TRP A 17 53.74 12.09 -41.06
CA TRP A 17 53.10 10.79 -40.84
C TRP A 17 53.60 10.12 -39.55
N SER A 18 54.91 10.15 -39.29
CA SER A 18 55.51 9.65 -38.05
C SER A 18 55.00 10.38 -36.80
N ASN A 19 54.81 11.70 -36.87
CA ASN A 19 54.27 12.51 -35.77
C ASN A 19 52.78 12.24 -35.54
N GLN A 20 52.02 11.97 -36.60
CA GLN A 20 50.60 11.63 -36.50
C GLN A 20 50.39 10.22 -35.90
N CYS A 21 51.19 9.23 -36.31
CA CYS A 21 51.18 7.91 -35.68
C CYS A 21 51.60 7.96 -34.20
N ARG A 22 52.61 8.76 -33.84
CA ARG A 22 52.98 8.96 -32.42
C ARG A 22 51.88 9.60 -31.58
N ARG A 23 51.10 10.54 -32.14
CA ARG A 23 49.95 11.14 -31.45
C ARG A 23 48.81 10.14 -31.22
N ILE A 24 48.53 9.28 -32.21
CA ILE A 24 47.50 8.24 -32.08
C ILE A 24 47.90 7.18 -31.05
N LEU A 25 49.16 6.72 -31.08
CA LEU A 25 49.71 5.79 -30.09
C LEU A 25 49.75 6.40 -28.67
N GLY A 26 50.07 7.69 -28.55
CA GLY A 26 50.04 8.42 -27.27
C GLY A 26 48.63 8.49 -26.68
N ASN A 27 47.61 8.75 -27.51
CA ASN A 27 46.21 8.81 -27.07
C ASN A 27 45.68 7.44 -26.60
N MET A 28 46.13 6.35 -27.24
CA MET A 28 45.79 4.98 -26.81
C MET A 28 46.42 4.62 -25.45
N ALA A 29 47.65 5.07 -25.19
CA ALA A 29 48.30 4.88 -23.89
C ALA A 29 47.60 5.66 -22.77
N ILE A 30 47.17 6.90 -23.05
CA ILE A 30 46.41 7.73 -22.10
C ILE A 30 45.04 7.11 -21.81
N LEU A 31 44.34 6.63 -22.84
CA LEU A 31 43.05 5.96 -22.68
C LEU A 31 43.18 4.66 -21.86
N SER A 32 44.22 3.86 -22.11
CA SER A 32 44.50 2.66 -21.32
C SER A 32 44.80 2.99 -19.86
N ALA A 33 45.57 4.06 -19.60
CA ALA A 33 45.87 4.52 -18.25
C ALA A 33 44.61 4.99 -17.51
N LEU A 34 43.72 5.73 -18.18
CA LEU A 34 42.43 6.17 -17.63
C LEU A 34 41.52 4.98 -17.28
N ILE A 35 41.40 3.98 -18.16
CA ILE A 35 40.60 2.78 -17.90
C ILE A 35 41.13 2.04 -16.67
N LYS A 36 42.45 1.86 -16.57
CA LYS A 36 43.09 1.21 -15.40
C LYS A 36 42.86 2.01 -14.11
N SER A 37 42.90 3.34 -14.18
CA SER A 37 42.61 4.20 -13.03
C SER A 37 41.16 4.06 -12.56
N VAL A 38 40.19 4.03 -13.49
CA VAL A 38 38.77 3.84 -13.15
C VAL A 38 38.53 2.45 -12.55
N GLN A 39 39.13 1.40 -13.13
CA GLN A 39 39.07 0.06 -12.58
C GLN A 39 39.63 0.00 -11.16
N PHE A 40 40.77 0.64 -10.89
CA PHE A 40 41.35 0.70 -9.56
C PHE A 40 40.44 1.42 -8.56
N CYS A 41 39.82 2.53 -8.94
CA CYS A 41 38.86 3.25 -8.09
C CYS A 41 37.64 2.39 -7.75
N VAL A 42 37.08 1.68 -8.73
CA VAL A 42 35.91 0.80 -8.53
C VAL A 42 36.25 -0.35 -7.59
N VAL A 43 37.40 -1.02 -7.79
CA VAL A 43 37.86 -2.12 -6.92
C VAL A 43 38.06 -1.61 -5.50
N THR A 44 38.72 -0.46 -5.33
CA THR A 44 38.96 0.14 -4.01
C THR A 44 37.64 0.47 -3.30
N TYR A 45 36.68 1.06 -4.01
CA TYR A 45 35.37 1.37 -3.47
C TYR A 45 34.64 0.10 -2.98
N VAL A 46 34.62 -0.95 -3.81
CA VAL A 46 33.99 -2.23 -3.44
C VAL A 46 34.66 -2.84 -2.22
N SER A 47 36.00 -2.83 -2.14
CA SER A 47 36.73 -3.35 -0.98
C SER A 47 36.40 -2.58 0.31
N VAL A 48 36.32 -1.24 0.25
CA VAL A 48 35.93 -0.42 1.41
C VAL A 48 34.49 -0.68 1.83
N ALA A 49 33.56 -0.80 0.89
CA ALA A 49 32.16 -1.11 1.18
C ALA A 49 31.98 -2.48 1.84
N VAL A 50 32.72 -3.50 1.37
CA VAL A 50 32.72 -4.84 1.97
C VAL A 50 33.31 -4.80 3.38
N LEU A 51 34.44 -4.10 3.60
CA LEU A 51 35.04 -3.96 4.93
C LEU A 51 34.11 -3.22 5.91
N TYR A 52 33.43 -2.17 5.45
CA TYR A 52 32.48 -1.42 6.27
C TYR A 52 31.29 -2.26 6.69
N THR A 53 30.68 -2.98 5.74
CA THR A 53 29.52 -3.85 6.01
C THR A 53 29.89 -5.06 6.88
N THR A 54 31.06 -5.66 6.67
CA THR A 54 31.55 -6.77 7.50
C THR A 54 31.99 -6.34 8.90
N GLN A 55 32.62 -5.17 9.07
CA GLN A 55 32.89 -4.61 10.41
C GLN A 55 31.60 -4.28 11.16
N TYR A 56 30.58 -3.75 10.48
CA TYR A 56 29.29 -3.47 11.10
C TYR A 56 28.59 -4.75 11.58
N LEU A 57 28.68 -5.84 10.80
CA LEU A 57 28.11 -7.14 11.18
C LEU A 57 28.90 -7.83 12.30
N ALA A 58 30.24 -7.75 12.28
CA ALA A 58 31.09 -8.36 13.31
C ALA A 58 31.08 -7.59 14.64
N ALA A 59 31.00 -6.25 14.62
CA ALA A 59 30.88 -5.45 15.84
C ALA A 59 29.52 -5.69 16.55
N ARG A 60 28.46 -6.00 15.78
CA ARG A 60 27.14 -6.31 16.34
C ARG A 60 27.07 -7.68 17.01
N SER A 61 27.84 -8.67 16.54
CA SER A 61 27.88 -10.01 17.14
C SER A 61 28.78 -10.09 18.39
N VAL A 62 29.83 -9.27 18.48
CA VAL A 62 30.71 -9.24 19.68
C VAL A 62 30.11 -8.38 20.81
N GLY A 63 29.27 -7.40 20.50
CA GLY A 63 28.58 -6.56 21.50
C GLY A 63 27.59 -7.31 22.39
N HIS A 64 27.15 -8.51 22.01
CA HIS A 64 26.27 -9.36 22.83
C HIS A 64 27.03 -10.30 23.79
N ILE A 65 28.36 -10.38 23.71
CA ILE A 65 29.16 -11.37 24.46
C ILE A 65 29.89 -10.75 25.67
N TRP A 66 30.07 -9.43 25.74
CA TRP A 66 30.98 -8.81 26.73
C TRP A 66 30.34 -7.90 27.80
N TYR A 67 29.02 -7.80 27.87
CA TYR A 67 28.34 -7.13 28.99
C TYR A 67 27.18 -7.98 29.54
N PRO A 68 27.40 -8.79 30.58
CA PRO A 68 26.31 -9.25 31.42
C PRO A 68 25.90 -8.07 32.32
N SER A 69 24.85 -7.36 31.94
CA SER A 69 24.33 -6.23 32.71
C SER A 69 23.81 -6.70 34.06
N LEU A 70 24.32 -6.07 35.12
CA LEU A 70 23.93 -6.21 36.52
C LEU A 70 22.40 -6.06 36.74
N PRO A 71 21.86 -6.70 37.80
CA PRO A 71 20.47 -6.56 38.18
C PRO A 71 20.24 -5.21 38.87
N THR A 72 19.65 -4.25 38.17
CA THR A 72 18.99 -3.10 38.81
C THR A 72 17.65 -3.57 39.34
N HIS A 73 17.59 -3.72 40.67
CA HIS A 73 16.41 -3.98 41.47
C HIS A 73 15.40 -2.83 41.29
N VAL A 74 14.49 -2.98 40.33
CA VAL A 74 13.26 -2.19 40.21
C VAL A 74 12.17 -3.00 40.92
N PRO A 75 11.44 -2.43 41.89
CA PRO A 75 10.41 -3.18 42.61
C PRO A 75 9.31 -3.63 41.62
N PRO A 76 8.64 -4.76 41.88
CA PRO A 76 7.61 -5.26 40.97
C PRO A 76 6.47 -4.25 40.96
N ALA A 77 6.30 -3.56 39.82
CA ALA A 77 5.02 -3.01 39.48
C ALA A 77 4.08 -4.20 39.34
N GLN A 78 3.05 -4.27 40.18
CA GLN A 78 1.89 -5.11 39.91
C GLN A 78 1.41 -4.76 38.50
N GLU A 79 1.59 -5.68 37.55
CA GLU A 79 0.89 -5.64 36.28
C GLU A 79 -0.59 -5.86 36.60
N ASP A 80 -1.31 -4.75 36.71
CA ASP A 80 -2.76 -4.76 36.59
C ASP A 80 -3.10 -5.33 35.21
N ILE A 81 -3.78 -6.46 35.22
CA ILE A 81 -4.30 -7.26 34.08
C ILE A 81 -5.34 -6.48 33.24
N ASN A 82 -5.45 -5.16 33.42
CA ASN A 82 -6.42 -4.28 32.77
C ASN A 82 -5.72 -3.10 32.07
N SER A 83 -4.92 -3.38 31.04
CA SER A 83 -4.47 -2.35 30.09
C SER A 83 -5.18 -2.52 28.75
N PRO A 84 -6.03 -1.58 28.30
CA PRO A 84 -6.64 -1.68 26.98
C PRO A 84 -5.64 -1.23 25.91
N ASN A 85 -5.68 -1.95 24.79
CA ASN A 85 -4.92 -1.72 23.58
C ASN A 85 -4.90 -0.25 23.12
N LEU A 86 -3.74 0.16 22.63
CA LEU A 86 -3.42 1.46 22.03
C LEU A 86 -4.16 1.65 20.69
N ARG A 87 -5.49 1.71 20.70
CA ARG A 87 -6.33 1.80 19.47
C ARG A 87 -7.53 2.75 19.55
N ALA A 88 -7.77 3.44 20.65
CA ALA A 88 -8.86 4.42 20.73
C ALA A 88 -8.48 5.74 20.04
N LEU A 89 -8.47 5.76 18.71
CA LEU A 89 -8.77 6.95 17.92
C LEU A 89 -10.29 7.03 17.82
N ALA A 90 -10.93 7.55 18.87
CA ALA A 90 -12.36 7.81 18.84
C ALA A 90 -12.62 9.05 17.98
N VAL A 91 -13.05 8.82 16.75
CA VAL A 91 -13.69 9.84 15.92
C VAL A 91 -15.09 10.04 16.52
N THR A 92 -15.22 11.01 17.44
CA THR A 92 -16.50 11.33 18.07
C THR A 92 -17.38 12.10 17.09
N GLY A 93 -18.11 11.36 16.25
CA GLY A 93 -19.23 11.91 15.50
C GLY A 93 -20.34 12.33 16.45
N HIS A 94 -20.46 13.63 16.72
CA HIS A 94 -21.63 14.16 17.42
C HIS A 94 -22.85 13.99 16.51
N ALA A 95 -23.73 13.04 16.87
CA ALA A 95 -25.08 12.93 16.34
C ALA A 95 -25.90 14.15 16.78
N GLY A 96 -25.69 15.29 16.13
CA GLY A 96 -26.58 16.43 16.21
C GLY A 96 -27.78 16.19 15.32
N ASN A 97 -28.95 16.02 15.93
CA ASN A 97 -30.27 15.99 15.27
C ASN A 97 -30.39 17.11 14.21
N VAL A 98 -30.19 16.78 12.93
CA VAL A 98 -30.61 17.62 11.81
C VAL A 98 -31.75 16.89 11.13
N ALA A 99 -32.93 17.46 11.27
CA ALA A 99 -34.17 16.97 10.71
C ALA A 99 -34.01 16.57 9.23
N THR A 100 -34.51 15.39 8.90
CA THR A 100 -34.78 14.93 7.54
C THR A 100 -35.66 15.95 6.81
N ARG A 101 -35.06 16.87 6.06
CA ARG A 101 -35.77 17.62 5.03
C ARG A 101 -35.72 16.80 3.75
N ASN A 102 -36.89 16.41 3.27
CA ASN A 102 -37.12 15.94 1.90
C ASN A 102 -36.35 16.83 0.93
N VAL A 103 -35.42 16.23 0.20
CA VAL A 103 -34.72 16.89 -0.89
C VAL A 103 -35.28 16.34 -2.20
N ASP A 104 -36.47 16.83 -2.52
CA ASP A 104 -36.98 16.80 -3.89
C ASP A 104 -36.17 17.80 -4.72
N SER A 105 -35.62 17.32 -5.85
CA SER A 105 -34.94 18.08 -6.90
C SER A 105 -33.71 18.91 -6.45
N LEU A 106 -32.51 18.32 -6.52
CA LEU A 106 -31.25 19.10 -6.47
C LEU A 106 -30.40 18.89 -7.73
N SER A 107 -30.05 20.02 -8.31
CA SER A 107 -29.29 20.24 -9.55
C SER A 107 -27.88 19.62 -9.52
N ARG A 108 -27.44 19.18 -10.71
CA ARG A 108 -26.13 18.57 -11.04
C ARG A 108 -24.91 19.38 -10.59
N ASP A 109 -25.07 20.68 -10.34
CA ASP A 109 -23.95 21.59 -10.06
C ASP A 109 -23.70 21.84 -8.55
N ALA A 110 -24.54 21.29 -7.66
CA ALA A 110 -24.44 21.55 -6.23
C ALA A 110 -23.40 20.70 -5.48
N TRP A 111 -22.99 19.55 -6.03
CA TRP A 111 -22.12 18.60 -5.32
C TRP A 111 -20.64 18.98 -5.31
N VAL A 112 -20.19 19.83 -6.24
CA VAL A 112 -18.76 20.12 -6.44
C VAL A 112 -18.33 21.41 -5.72
N ASP A 113 -19.26 22.33 -5.43
CA ASP A 113 -18.96 23.67 -4.88
C ASP A 113 -19.49 23.97 -3.46
N LEU A 114 -20.25 23.08 -2.83
CA LEU A 114 -20.42 23.13 -1.36
C LEU A 114 -19.14 22.72 -0.60
N TRP A 115 -18.03 22.54 -1.32
CA TRP A 115 -16.69 22.26 -0.79
C TRP A 115 -15.87 23.56 -0.61
N SER A 116 -16.57 24.69 -0.49
CA SER A 116 -16.04 25.96 -0.02
C SER A 116 -15.68 25.85 1.46
N ALA A 117 -14.40 25.62 1.78
CA ALA A 117 -13.78 25.80 3.11
C ALA A 117 -14.35 25.03 4.32
N GLY A 118 -15.32 24.12 4.16
CA GLY A 118 -16.08 23.55 5.30
C GLY A 118 -16.11 22.03 5.49
N PHE A 119 -15.66 21.23 4.52
CA PHE A 119 -15.62 19.75 4.63
C PHE A 119 -14.28 19.16 4.16
N VAL A 120 -13.19 19.89 4.39
CA VAL A 120 -11.95 19.22 4.83
C VAL A 120 -12.32 18.55 6.14
N SER A 121 -11.92 17.31 6.43
CA SER A 121 -12.10 16.79 7.78
C SER A 121 -11.35 17.71 8.74
N SER A 122 -12.08 18.67 9.29
CA SER A 122 -11.71 19.53 10.42
C SER A 122 -11.94 18.79 11.72
N GLU A 123 -12.19 17.48 11.62
CA GLU A 123 -12.41 16.62 12.75
C GLU A 123 -11.12 16.56 13.54
N VAL A 124 -11.21 17.09 14.75
CA VAL A 124 -10.12 17.11 15.70
C VAL A 124 -9.88 15.68 16.12
N VAL A 125 -8.73 15.16 15.74
CA VAL A 125 -8.30 13.83 16.15
C VAL A 125 -7.66 13.96 17.52
N HIS A 126 -8.26 13.30 18.51
CA HIS A 126 -7.71 13.22 19.86
C HIS A 126 -6.79 12.00 19.98
N LEU A 127 -5.50 12.25 20.19
CA LEU A 127 -4.54 11.19 20.47
C LEU A 127 -4.47 10.94 21.99
N PRO A 128 -4.63 9.69 22.45
CA PRO A 128 -4.41 9.36 23.85
C PRO A 128 -2.92 9.55 24.19
N SER A 129 -2.64 10.40 25.19
CA SER A 129 -1.28 10.63 25.69
C SER A 129 -0.90 9.59 26.74
N TYR A 130 0.22 8.89 26.54
CA TYR A 130 0.83 8.04 27.57
C TYR A 130 1.81 8.89 28.39
N GLY A 131 1.36 9.35 29.56
CA GLY A 131 2.18 10.12 30.51
C GLY A 131 1.33 10.75 31.61
N THR A 132 1.90 10.91 32.81
CA THR A 132 1.26 11.32 34.08
C THR A 132 0.63 12.73 34.12
N ALA A 133 0.44 13.37 32.98
CA ALA A 133 -0.39 14.56 32.83
C ALA A 133 -1.19 14.42 31.52
N ALA A 134 -2.48 14.08 31.65
CA ALA A 134 -3.40 13.92 30.53
C ALA A 134 -3.70 15.26 29.85
N ALA A 135 -2.78 15.72 29.00
CA ALA A 135 -3.05 16.77 28.04
C ALA A 135 -3.57 16.12 26.75
N ASN A 136 -4.88 16.19 26.52
CA ASN A 136 -5.50 15.81 25.25
C ASN A 136 -4.98 16.74 24.15
N HIS A 137 -4.02 16.28 23.36
CA HIS A 137 -3.54 17.04 22.21
C HIS A 137 -4.49 16.80 21.03
N SER A 138 -5.22 17.85 20.67
CA SER A 138 -6.01 17.92 19.44
C SER A 138 -5.09 18.14 18.25
N ILE A 139 -5.08 17.23 17.29
CA ILE A 139 -4.38 17.41 16.01
C ILE A 139 -5.41 17.41 14.89
N LEU A 140 -5.23 18.27 13.90
CA LEU A 140 -6.06 18.25 12.69
C LEU A 140 -5.79 16.96 11.92
N GLU A 141 -6.84 16.28 11.46
CA GLU A 141 -6.73 15.04 10.68
C GLU A 141 -5.79 15.21 9.48
N GLU A 142 -5.85 16.33 8.77
CA GLU A 142 -4.94 16.63 7.66
C GLU A 142 -3.46 16.64 8.09
N THR A 143 -3.17 17.16 9.28
CA THR A 143 -1.81 17.14 9.84
C THR A 143 -1.39 15.72 10.20
N LEU A 144 -2.30 14.93 10.77
CA LEU A 144 -2.05 13.52 11.04
C LEU A 144 -1.75 12.74 9.75
N LEU A 145 -2.59 12.88 8.73
CA LEU A 145 -2.46 12.14 7.47
C LEU A 145 -1.23 12.57 6.66
N SER A 146 -0.95 13.87 6.60
CA SER A 146 0.26 14.38 5.96
C SER A 146 1.54 13.87 6.63
N LYS A 147 1.51 13.61 7.95
CA LYS A 147 2.62 12.95 8.66
C LYS A 147 2.64 11.44 8.42
N ALA A 148 1.50 10.76 8.54
CA ALA A 148 1.38 9.32 8.36
C ALA A 148 1.85 8.87 6.96
N PHE A 149 1.61 9.69 5.94
CA PHE A 149 2.01 9.44 4.56
C PHE A 149 3.15 10.36 4.08
N SER A 150 3.92 10.94 5.00
CA SER A 150 5.02 11.87 4.66
C SER A 150 6.13 11.26 3.81
N GLN A 151 6.27 9.93 3.82
CA GLN A 151 7.24 9.19 3.01
C GLN A 151 6.70 8.79 1.62
N ALA A 152 5.48 9.18 1.27
CA ALA A 152 4.93 8.96 -0.06
C ALA A 152 5.81 9.65 -1.13
N MET A 153 6.07 8.98 -2.25
CA MET A 153 6.91 9.50 -3.33
C MET A 153 6.32 10.76 -3.98
N HIS A 154 5.00 10.90 -3.98
CA HIS A 154 4.31 12.10 -4.44
C HIS A 154 3.24 12.54 -3.45
N PRO A 155 3.00 13.87 -3.33
CA PRO A 155 1.94 14.39 -2.49
C PRO A 155 0.61 13.75 -2.90
N THR A 156 0.04 12.96 -2.00
CA THR A 156 -1.26 12.31 -2.17
C THR A 156 -2.18 12.84 -1.11
N ARG A 157 -3.25 13.50 -1.55
CA ARG A 157 -4.32 13.92 -0.65
C ARG A 157 -5.29 12.77 -0.50
N ILE A 158 -5.44 12.28 0.73
CA ILE A 158 -6.42 11.26 1.08
C ILE A 158 -7.67 11.95 1.63
N ILE A 159 -8.84 11.56 1.13
CA ILE A 159 -10.15 11.99 1.65
C ILE A 159 -10.85 10.73 2.16
N PRO A 160 -10.83 10.46 3.47
CA PRO A 160 -11.51 9.29 4.00
C PRO A 160 -13.02 9.44 3.99
N PHE A 161 -13.73 8.30 3.93
CA PHE A 161 -15.19 8.23 4.04
C PHE A 161 -15.93 9.18 3.09
N TYR A 162 -15.39 9.39 1.89
CA TYR A 162 -16.05 10.15 0.83
C TYR A 162 -17.45 9.59 0.56
N TYR A 163 -17.55 8.26 0.57
CA TYR A 163 -18.80 7.60 0.91
C TYR A 163 -18.58 6.73 2.13
N ARG A 164 -19.47 6.83 3.11
CA ARG A 164 -19.46 5.99 4.30
C ARG A 164 -20.60 4.99 4.23
N ALA A 165 -20.31 3.74 4.51
CA ALA A 165 -21.31 2.70 4.61
C ALA A 165 -22.21 2.94 5.82
N THR A 166 -23.51 2.72 5.65
CA THR A 166 -24.54 2.88 6.67
C THR A 166 -24.93 1.57 7.36
N GLY A 167 -24.49 0.43 6.82
CA GLY A 167 -24.72 -0.86 7.44
C GLY A 167 -24.06 -0.97 8.81
N ASP A 168 -24.68 -1.74 9.67
CA ASP A 168 -24.12 -2.11 10.96
C ASP A 168 -22.94 -3.06 10.73
N ILE A 169 -21.75 -2.64 11.15
CA ILE A 169 -20.51 -3.40 11.02
C ILE A 169 -20.07 -3.80 12.40
N ARG A 170 -19.97 -5.11 12.62
CA ARG A 170 -19.42 -5.66 13.86
C ARG A 170 -17.91 -5.52 13.84
N GLU A 171 -17.32 -5.16 14.99
CA GLU A 171 -15.87 -4.98 15.11
C GLU A 171 -15.09 -6.28 14.88
N ASP A 172 -15.68 -7.44 15.24
CA ASP A 172 -15.11 -8.78 15.08
C ASP A 172 -15.27 -9.38 13.68
N ASP A 173 -15.91 -8.65 12.76
CA ASP A 173 -16.03 -9.03 11.37
C ASP A 173 -14.69 -8.82 10.63
N VAL A 174 -14.59 -9.34 9.41
CA VAL A 174 -13.40 -9.12 8.58
C VAL A 174 -13.74 -8.18 7.44
N SER A 175 -13.04 -7.04 7.34
CA SER A 175 -13.19 -6.14 6.19
C SER A 175 -12.27 -6.53 5.05
N ILE A 176 -12.78 -6.55 3.82
CA ILE A 176 -11.91 -6.54 2.65
C ILE A 176 -11.35 -5.13 2.47
N THR A 177 -10.02 -5.05 2.39
CA THR A 177 -9.29 -3.84 2.04
C THR A 177 -8.79 -3.96 0.61
N THR A 178 -9.14 -3.00 -0.23
CA THR A 178 -8.78 -3.03 -1.65
C THR A 178 -8.50 -1.65 -2.21
N LEU A 179 -7.89 -1.60 -3.39
CA LEU A 179 -7.71 -0.37 -4.15
C LEU A 179 -8.32 -0.54 -5.54
N VAL A 180 -8.88 0.55 -6.06
CA VAL A 180 -9.60 0.54 -7.33
C VAL A 180 -9.29 1.80 -8.14
N THR A 181 -9.09 1.62 -9.43
CA THR A 181 -9.02 2.70 -10.43
C THR A 181 -10.30 2.71 -11.26
N SER A 182 -10.60 3.81 -11.94
CA SER A 182 -11.87 4.00 -12.67
C SER A 182 -12.17 2.92 -13.72
N ASN A 183 -11.15 2.40 -14.39
CA ASN A 183 -11.28 1.30 -15.37
C ASN A 183 -11.68 -0.05 -14.73
N ARG A 184 -11.56 -0.21 -13.41
CA ARG A 184 -11.88 -1.44 -12.67
C ARG A 184 -13.24 -1.41 -11.97
N PHE A 185 -14.03 -0.35 -12.13
CA PHE A 185 -15.35 -0.20 -11.48
C PHE A 185 -16.33 -1.34 -11.76
N LYS A 186 -16.28 -1.95 -12.96
CA LYS A 186 -17.08 -3.13 -13.28
C LYS A 186 -16.74 -4.32 -12.39
N VAL A 187 -15.45 -4.62 -12.21
CA VAL A 187 -14.98 -5.72 -11.37
C VAL A 187 -15.27 -5.43 -9.91
N PHE A 188 -15.10 -4.16 -9.49
CA PHE A 188 -15.42 -3.75 -8.13
C PHE A 188 -16.90 -3.99 -7.77
N LYS A 189 -17.83 -3.68 -8.70
CA LYS A 189 -19.24 -4.01 -8.51
C LYS A 189 -19.47 -5.49 -8.23
N GLN A 190 -18.81 -6.36 -8.99
CA GLN A 190 -18.92 -7.81 -8.83
C GLN A 190 -18.39 -8.27 -7.46
N LEU A 191 -17.31 -7.67 -6.97
CA LEU A 191 -16.80 -7.94 -5.62
C LEU A 191 -17.84 -7.60 -4.56
N VAL A 192 -18.45 -6.41 -4.63
CA VAL A 192 -19.48 -5.97 -3.68
C VAL A 192 -20.69 -6.90 -3.69
N GLU A 193 -21.17 -7.29 -4.88
CA GLU A 193 -22.33 -8.18 -5.05
C GLU A 193 -22.09 -9.59 -4.52
N ARG A 194 -20.86 -10.11 -4.63
CA ARG A 194 -20.49 -11.46 -4.18
C ARG A 194 -20.15 -11.50 -2.70
N TYR A 195 -19.39 -10.53 -2.21
CA TYR A 195 -18.87 -10.58 -0.84
C TYR A 195 -19.92 -10.23 0.22
N GLN A 196 -20.76 -9.21 -0.04
CA GLN A 196 -21.83 -8.76 0.87
C GLN A 196 -21.37 -8.61 2.34
N GLY A 197 -20.14 -8.13 2.51
CA GLY A 197 -19.50 -7.85 3.78
C GLY A 197 -18.76 -6.52 3.74
N PRO A 198 -18.21 -6.09 4.88
CA PRO A 198 -17.60 -4.77 4.98
C PRO A 198 -16.39 -4.63 4.05
N ILE A 199 -16.36 -3.60 3.23
CA ILE A 199 -15.27 -3.30 2.30
C ILE A 199 -14.79 -1.88 2.57
N SER A 200 -13.49 -1.73 2.86
CA SER A 200 -12.82 -0.44 2.79
C SER A 200 -12.03 -0.36 1.48
N VAL A 201 -12.39 0.59 0.62
CA VAL A 201 -11.76 0.76 -0.69
C VAL A 201 -11.10 2.12 -0.80
N THR A 202 -9.86 2.14 -1.30
CA THR A 202 -9.26 3.40 -1.78
C THR A 202 -9.42 3.52 -3.28
N VAL A 203 -10.12 4.57 -3.73
CA VAL A 203 -10.28 4.89 -5.15
C VAL A 203 -9.28 5.97 -5.53
N HIS A 204 -8.36 5.63 -6.45
CA HIS A 204 -7.43 6.61 -6.99
C HIS A 204 -8.09 7.44 -8.08
N ILE A 205 -8.01 8.76 -7.95
CA ILE A 205 -8.42 9.69 -8.99
C ILE A 205 -7.23 10.62 -9.26
N PRO A 206 -6.67 10.61 -10.49
CA PRO A 206 -5.59 11.52 -10.81
C PRO A 206 -6.11 12.96 -10.76
N LEU A 207 -5.42 13.86 -10.06
CA LEU A 207 -5.80 15.26 -9.95
C LEU A 207 -4.54 16.14 -10.05
N PRO A 208 -4.44 17.05 -11.04
CA PRO A 208 -3.27 17.92 -11.17
C PRO A 208 -2.99 18.71 -9.89
N SER A 209 -1.70 18.90 -9.58
CA SER A 209 -1.28 19.72 -8.44
C SER A 209 -1.91 21.11 -8.51
N HIS A 210 -2.39 21.62 -7.37
CA HIS A 210 -3.04 22.94 -7.24
C HIS A 210 -4.34 23.14 -8.04
N SER A 211 -4.92 22.07 -8.60
CA SER A 211 -6.23 22.15 -9.26
C SER A 211 -7.35 21.67 -8.34
N SER A 212 -8.56 22.19 -8.56
CA SER A 212 -9.80 21.73 -7.94
C SER A 212 -10.71 21.15 -9.02
N PHE A 213 -11.59 20.20 -8.68
CA PHE A 213 -12.55 19.62 -9.62
C PHE A 213 -13.43 20.67 -10.31
N VAL A 214 -13.70 21.79 -9.63
CA VAL A 214 -14.47 22.95 -10.14
C VAL A 214 -13.74 23.67 -11.27
N SER A 215 -12.42 23.80 -11.13
CA SER A 215 -11.57 24.47 -12.13
C SER A 215 -11.35 23.62 -13.38
N LEU A 216 -11.71 22.34 -13.34
CA LEU A 216 -11.50 21.41 -14.42
C LEU A 216 -12.73 21.35 -15.34
N PRO A 217 -12.53 21.25 -16.67
CA PRO A 217 -13.63 21.03 -17.59
C PRO A 217 -14.42 19.76 -17.25
N PRO A 218 -15.74 19.69 -17.51
CA PRO A 218 -16.55 18.49 -17.26
C PRO A 218 -16.06 17.23 -18.01
N THR A 219 -15.33 17.43 -19.10
CA THR A 219 -14.73 16.37 -19.92
C THR A 219 -13.38 15.88 -19.39
N HIS A 220 -12.83 16.52 -18.35
CA HIS A 220 -11.54 16.14 -17.80
C HIS A 220 -11.60 14.74 -17.17
N PRO A 221 -10.58 13.86 -17.38
CA PRO A 221 -10.62 12.48 -16.90
C PRO A 221 -10.92 12.33 -15.40
N SER A 222 -10.40 13.23 -14.56
CA SER A 222 -10.66 13.25 -13.11
C SER A 222 -12.14 13.47 -12.77
N VAL A 223 -12.80 14.40 -13.48
CA VAL A 223 -14.22 14.73 -13.28
C VAL A 223 -15.08 13.57 -13.78
N VAL A 224 -14.74 13.00 -14.94
CA VAL A 224 -15.39 11.81 -15.49
C VAL A 224 -15.27 10.63 -14.53
N ALA A 225 -14.08 10.37 -13.98
CA ALA A 225 -13.85 9.30 -13.02
C ALA A 225 -14.68 9.46 -11.74
N LEU A 226 -14.78 10.69 -11.21
CA LEU A 226 -15.59 10.98 -10.03
C LEU A 226 -17.09 10.79 -10.30
N ASN A 227 -17.56 11.22 -11.47
CA ASN A 227 -18.95 11.00 -11.89
C ASN A 227 -19.25 9.50 -12.09
N SER A 228 -18.33 8.75 -12.72
CA SER A 228 -18.45 7.29 -12.86
C SER A 228 -18.46 6.59 -11.50
N LEU A 229 -17.71 7.08 -10.51
CA LEU A 229 -17.73 6.54 -9.15
C LEU A 229 -19.10 6.77 -8.50
N HIS A 230 -19.69 7.96 -8.65
CA HIS A 230 -21.03 8.24 -8.14
C HIS A 230 -22.07 7.33 -8.79
N VAL A 231 -22.05 7.20 -10.12
CA VAL A 231 -22.93 6.28 -10.86
C VAL A 231 -22.77 4.84 -10.37
N LEU A 232 -21.53 4.37 -10.14
CA LEU A 232 -21.25 3.04 -9.60
C LEU A 232 -21.86 2.87 -8.21
N TYR A 233 -21.59 3.79 -7.30
CA TYR A 233 -22.02 3.74 -5.90
C TYR A 233 -23.56 3.73 -5.80
N SER A 234 -24.24 4.53 -6.62
CA SER A 234 -25.71 4.56 -6.68
C SER A 234 -26.32 3.41 -7.48
N SER A 235 -25.53 2.52 -8.08
CA SER A 235 -26.05 1.45 -8.95
C SER A 235 -26.66 0.27 -8.20
N THR A 236 -26.35 0.09 -6.92
CA THR A 236 -26.94 -0.96 -6.07
C THR A 236 -26.89 -0.53 -4.59
N PRO A 237 -27.93 -0.83 -3.78
CA PRO A 237 -27.94 -0.49 -2.35
C PRO A 237 -26.82 -1.18 -1.56
N LEU A 238 -26.23 -2.26 -2.09
CA LEU A 238 -25.12 -2.96 -1.44
C LEU A 238 -23.90 -2.06 -1.21
N PHE A 239 -23.65 -1.08 -2.10
CA PHE A 239 -22.57 -0.11 -1.91
C PHE A 239 -22.79 0.71 -0.65
N SER A 240 -23.97 1.31 -0.50
CA SER A 240 -24.29 2.10 0.69
C SER A 240 -24.32 1.28 1.98
N THR A 241 -24.67 0.00 1.90
CA THR A 241 -24.71 -0.87 3.08
C THR A 241 -23.31 -1.28 3.53
N TYR A 242 -22.41 -1.63 2.61
CA TYR A 242 -21.20 -2.37 2.93
C TYR A 242 -19.87 -1.68 2.61
N VAL A 243 -19.87 -0.63 1.79
CA VAL A 243 -18.64 -0.06 1.23
C VAL A 243 -18.32 1.32 1.80
N ASP A 244 -17.16 1.41 2.46
CA ASP A 244 -16.51 2.67 2.79
C ASP A 244 -15.53 3.06 1.67
N VAL A 245 -15.75 4.22 1.03
CA VAL A 245 -14.93 4.73 -0.07
C VAL A 245 -14.04 5.87 0.41
N HIS A 246 -12.73 5.70 0.22
CA HIS A 246 -11.71 6.71 0.50
C HIS A 246 -11.11 7.18 -0.83
N LEU A 247 -10.99 8.49 -1.06
CA LEU A 247 -10.36 8.99 -2.29
C LEU A 247 -8.87 9.22 -2.07
N ALA A 248 -8.05 8.75 -3.02
CA ALA A 248 -6.65 9.12 -3.12
C ALA A 248 -6.44 10.02 -4.34
N LEU A 249 -6.20 11.30 -4.08
CA LEU A 249 -5.96 12.31 -5.10
C LEU A 249 -4.46 12.57 -5.20
N SER A 250 -3.86 12.19 -6.32
CA SER A 250 -2.44 12.44 -6.57
C SER A 250 -2.23 13.05 -7.96
N PRO A 251 -1.18 13.86 -8.14
CA PRO A 251 -0.84 14.39 -9.46
C PRO A 251 -0.52 13.26 -10.44
N PHE A 252 -0.84 13.51 -11.71
CA PHE A 252 -0.27 12.76 -12.83
C PHE A 252 1.24 12.98 -12.81
N THR A 253 2.04 11.91 -12.82
CA THR A 253 3.48 12.05 -13.04
C THR A 253 3.86 11.31 -14.32
N GLY A 254 3.73 12.00 -15.45
CA GLY A 254 4.30 11.55 -16.71
C GLY A 254 4.16 12.63 -17.79
N PRO A 255 5.23 13.00 -18.50
CA PRO A 255 5.10 13.72 -19.75
C PRO A 255 4.56 12.73 -20.79
N ALA A 256 3.37 12.98 -21.33
CA ALA A 256 2.89 12.27 -22.50
C ALA A 256 3.72 12.71 -23.72
N ALA A 257 4.87 12.06 -23.95
CA ALA A 257 5.23 11.78 -25.33
C ALA A 257 4.11 10.88 -25.86
N ALA A 258 3.41 11.35 -26.88
CA ALA A 258 2.20 10.75 -27.41
C ALA A 258 2.34 9.22 -27.58
N GLY A 259 1.63 8.45 -26.74
CA GLY A 259 1.40 7.02 -26.96
C GLY A 259 1.77 6.07 -25.83
N GLU A 260 2.51 6.47 -24.81
CA GLU A 260 2.85 5.57 -23.69
C GLU A 260 2.28 6.09 -22.36
N GLU A 261 1.53 5.22 -21.67
CA GLU A 261 0.99 5.46 -20.33
C GLU A 261 2.14 5.69 -19.34
N GLY A 262 2.50 6.95 -19.10
CA GLY A 262 3.56 7.33 -18.17
C GLY A 262 3.31 6.77 -16.76
N GLU A 263 4.20 5.88 -16.34
CA GLU A 263 4.15 5.06 -15.11
C GLU A 263 4.43 5.81 -13.80
N GLY A 264 4.55 7.14 -13.82
CA GLY A 264 4.66 7.88 -12.56
C GLY A 264 3.28 8.12 -11.97
N GLY A 265 3.06 7.63 -10.76
CA GLY A 265 1.93 8.04 -9.91
C GLY A 265 1.19 6.90 -9.23
N ARG A 266 1.56 5.64 -9.53
CA ARG A 266 0.99 4.45 -8.89
C ARG A 266 1.61 4.24 -7.50
N GLN A 267 1.04 4.89 -6.49
CA GLN A 267 1.44 4.75 -5.09
C GLN A 267 0.59 3.69 -4.39
N PHE A 268 0.58 2.48 -4.94
CA PHE A 268 -0.30 1.39 -4.47
C PHE A 268 -0.16 1.14 -2.97
N ASN A 269 1.05 1.22 -2.41
CA ASN A 269 1.27 1.04 -0.98
C ASN A 269 0.56 2.10 -0.13
N VAL A 270 0.57 3.37 -0.56
CA VAL A 270 -0.17 4.45 0.13
C VAL A 270 -1.67 4.15 0.09
N TRP A 271 -2.19 3.72 -1.06
CA TRP A 271 -3.62 3.45 -1.23
C TRP A 271 -4.07 2.21 -0.44
N ARG A 272 -3.28 1.14 -0.44
CA ARG A 272 -3.54 -0.05 0.40
C ARG A 272 -3.53 0.31 1.88
N ASN A 273 -2.55 1.12 2.31
CA ASN A 273 -2.45 1.54 3.69
C ASN A 273 -3.60 2.47 4.08
N ALA A 274 -4.08 3.34 3.19
CA ALA A 274 -5.26 4.16 3.45
C ALA A 274 -6.51 3.30 3.64
N ALA A 275 -6.78 2.35 2.74
CA ALA A 275 -7.90 1.42 2.90
C ALA A 275 -7.80 0.63 4.22
N ARG A 276 -6.59 0.17 4.57
CA ARG A 276 -6.37 -0.53 5.85
C ARG A 276 -6.57 0.36 7.07
N LEU A 277 -6.07 1.59 7.02
CA LEU A 277 -6.13 2.54 8.14
C LEU A 277 -7.56 2.92 8.50
N PHE A 278 -8.43 3.05 7.49
CA PHE A 278 -9.81 3.47 7.68
C PHE A 278 -10.83 2.33 7.68
N ALA A 279 -10.38 1.08 7.67
CA ALA A 279 -11.25 -0.07 7.87
C ALA A 279 -11.91 0.02 9.26
N ARG A 280 -13.21 -0.30 9.34
CA ARG A 280 -14.00 -0.20 10.57
C ARG A 280 -13.99 -1.46 11.44
N THR A 281 -13.31 -2.51 10.99
CA THR A 281 -13.20 -3.79 11.70
C THR A 281 -11.80 -4.01 12.24
N GLU A 282 -11.67 -4.87 13.24
CA GLU A 282 -10.38 -5.24 13.82
C GLU A 282 -9.54 -6.11 12.87
N PHE A 283 -10.23 -6.97 12.10
CA PHE A 283 -9.63 -7.89 11.16
C PHE A 283 -9.81 -7.38 9.74
N VAL A 284 -8.76 -7.46 8.94
CA VAL A 284 -8.79 -7.06 7.53
C VAL A 284 -8.20 -8.16 6.64
N MET A 285 -8.78 -8.34 5.47
CA MET A 285 -8.21 -9.12 4.38
C MET A 285 -7.76 -8.16 3.29
N MET A 286 -6.49 -8.22 2.90
CA MET A 286 -6.01 -7.50 1.74
C MET A 286 -6.32 -8.31 0.48
N LEU A 287 -7.18 -7.78 -0.39
CA LEU A 287 -7.61 -8.45 -1.61
C LEU A 287 -7.58 -7.45 -2.76
N ASP A 288 -6.77 -7.70 -3.79
CA ASP A 288 -6.85 -6.88 -5.01
C ASP A 288 -8.22 -7.12 -5.69
N VAL A 289 -8.78 -6.07 -6.29
CA VAL A 289 -10.16 -6.08 -6.83
C VAL A 289 -10.42 -7.16 -7.88
N ASP A 290 -9.35 -7.65 -8.52
CA ASP A 290 -9.42 -8.64 -9.60
C ASP A 290 -9.59 -10.08 -9.10
N PHE A 291 -9.43 -10.31 -7.80
CA PHE A 291 -9.66 -11.62 -7.20
C PHE A 291 -11.14 -11.80 -6.83
N ALA A 292 -11.63 -13.01 -7.07
CA ALA A 292 -12.94 -13.44 -6.60
C ALA A 292 -12.80 -14.16 -5.26
N VAL A 293 -13.70 -13.84 -4.33
CA VAL A 293 -13.89 -14.64 -3.11
C VAL A 293 -14.81 -15.80 -3.46
N CYS A 294 -14.30 -17.03 -3.41
CA CYS A 294 -15.02 -18.25 -3.79
C CYS A 294 -15.37 -19.15 -2.58
N THR A 295 -14.91 -18.78 -1.40
CA THR A 295 -15.09 -19.53 -0.16
C THR A 295 -15.74 -18.64 0.89
N ASP A 296 -16.58 -19.20 1.77
CA ASP A 296 -17.14 -18.47 2.91
C ASP A 296 -16.13 -18.41 4.07
N TRP A 297 -14.97 -17.83 3.80
CA TRP A 297 -13.90 -17.67 4.78
C TRP A 297 -14.28 -16.68 5.89
N ARG A 298 -15.16 -15.72 5.60
CA ARG A 298 -15.61 -14.69 6.56
C ARG A 298 -16.35 -15.34 7.72
N SER A 299 -17.32 -16.21 7.45
CA SER A 299 -18.04 -16.93 8.50
C SER A 299 -17.09 -17.85 9.28
N ALA A 300 -16.20 -18.57 8.58
CA ALA A 300 -15.25 -19.47 9.23
C ALA A 300 -14.30 -18.74 10.21
N ILE A 301 -13.75 -17.60 9.80
CA ILE A 301 -12.88 -16.77 10.66
C ILE A 301 -13.70 -16.13 11.78
N GLY A 302 -14.89 -15.59 11.48
CA GLY A 302 -15.77 -14.98 12.48
C GLY A 302 -16.20 -15.96 13.57
N ASP A 303 -16.52 -17.20 13.20
CA ASP A 303 -16.86 -18.27 14.14
C ASP A 303 -15.67 -18.67 15.02
N ALA A 304 -14.47 -18.80 14.43
CA ALA A 304 -13.25 -19.07 15.20
C ALA A 304 -12.93 -17.96 16.20
N ILE A 305 -13.08 -16.69 15.79
CA ILE A 305 -12.88 -15.52 16.65
C ILE A 305 -13.91 -15.50 17.79
N ARG A 306 -15.17 -15.80 17.51
CA ARG A 306 -16.26 -15.82 18.50
C ARG A 306 -16.06 -16.93 19.53
N GLN A 307 -15.72 -18.14 19.07
CA GLN A 307 -15.42 -19.28 19.94
C GLN A 307 -14.27 -18.95 20.89
N ALA A 308 -13.18 -18.36 20.38
CA ALA A 308 -12.06 -17.93 21.20
C ALA A 308 -12.42 -16.86 22.25
N LYS A 309 -13.45 -16.05 22.01
CA LYS A 309 -13.93 -15.01 22.95
C LYS A 309 -14.85 -15.56 24.04
N GLU A 310 -15.68 -16.56 23.71
CA GLU A 310 -16.61 -17.19 24.66
C GLU A 310 -15.86 -18.03 25.70
N GLU A 311 -14.81 -18.75 25.30
CA GLU A 311 -13.97 -19.55 26.19
C GLU A 311 -13.17 -18.71 27.21
N VAL A 312 -12.90 -17.44 26.92
CA VAL A 312 -12.21 -16.52 27.84
C VAL A 312 -13.16 -16.04 28.96
N ASN A 313 -14.48 -16.04 28.73
CA ASN A 313 -15.47 -15.45 29.62
C ASN A 313 -16.26 -16.46 30.48
N GLY A 314 -16.11 -17.78 30.30
CA GLY A 314 -16.88 -18.73 31.11
C GLY A 314 -16.49 -20.20 30.99
N VAL A 315 -16.22 -20.78 32.17
CA VAL A 315 -16.34 -22.19 32.60
C VAL A 315 -15.76 -23.25 31.66
N ASP A 316 -14.68 -23.89 32.09
CA ASP A 316 -14.19 -25.17 31.58
C ASP A 316 -15.32 -26.21 31.58
N ILE A 317 -16.01 -26.37 30.44
CA ILE A 317 -16.90 -27.51 30.24
C ILE A 317 -16.00 -28.70 29.88
N GLU A 318 -15.75 -29.55 30.88
CA GLU A 318 -15.08 -30.84 30.72
C GLU A 318 -15.79 -31.68 29.64
N GLY A 319 -15.08 -31.99 28.54
CA GLY A 319 -15.47 -33.08 27.64
C GLY A 319 -15.40 -32.80 26.13
N GLY A 320 -15.28 -31.55 25.70
CA GLY A 320 -15.08 -31.22 24.28
C GLY A 320 -13.63 -31.39 23.84
N LYS A 321 -13.37 -32.03 22.70
CA LYS A 321 -12.06 -32.05 22.03
C LYS A 321 -11.59 -30.60 21.83
N ARG A 322 -10.71 -30.12 22.72
CA ARG A 322 -10.14 -28.77 22.70
C ARG A 322 -9.29 -28.62 21.45
N ASP A 323 -9.70 -27.76 20.52
CA ASP A 323 -8.85 -27.38 19.39
C ASP A 323 -7.94 -26.22 19.83
N VAL A 324 -6.95 -26.55 20.67
CA VAL A 324 -6.01 -25.59 21.28
C VAL A 324 -5.32 -24.71 20.22
N GLY A 325 -5.17 -25.23 19.00
CA GLY A 325 -4.56 -24.50 17.88
C GLY A 325 -5.37 -23.31 17.39
N SER A 326 -6.71 -23.35 17.48
CA SER A 326 -7.56 -22.24 17.02
C SER A 326 -7.45 -21.02 17.95
N ARG A 327 -7.34 -21.25 19.26
CA ARG A 327 -7.23 -20.20 20.28
C ARG A 327 -5.90 -19.47 20.23
N GLU A 328 -4.80 -20.22 20.18
CA GLU A 328 -3.45 -19.64 20.07
C GLU A 328 -3.33 -18.79 18.80
N MET A 329 -3.83 -19.32 17.67
CA MET A 329 -3.88 -18.59 16.41
C MET A 329 -4.69 -17.29 16.51
N VAL A 330 -5.89 -17.31 17.11
CA VAL A 330 -6.70 -16.09 17.27
C VAL A 330 -6.00 -15.07 18.18
N SER A 331 -5.31 -15.51 19.24
CA SER A 331 -4.50 -14.62 20.09
C SER A 331 -3.40 -13.94 19.27
N MET A 332 -2.63 -14.72 18.51
CA MET A 332 -1.58 -14.19 17.65
C MET A 332 -2.11 -13.22 16.59
N LEU A 333 -3.31 -13.48 16.03
CA LEU A 333 -3.96 -12.56 15.10
C LEU A 333 -4.34 -11.24 15.75
N ARG A 334 -4.88 -11.27 16.98
CA ARG A 334 -5.25 -10.06 17.74
C ARG A 334 -4.04 -9.24 18.18
N GLU A 335 -2.97 -9.91 18.59
CA GLU A 335 -1.68 -9.30 18.93
C GLU A 335 -0.95 -8.73 17.69
N GLY A 336 -1.39 -9.11 16.48
CA GLY A 336 -0.73 -8.74 15.23
C GLY A 336 0.62 -9.45 15.02
N SER A 337 0.86 -10.56 15.74
CA SER A 337 2.05 -11.40 15.61
C SER A 337 1.90 -12.50 14.55
N ALA A 338 0.67 -12.73 14.07
CA ALA A 338 0.37 -13.62 12.95
C ALA A 338 -0.49 -12.96 11.87
N ALA A 339 -0.46 -13.55 10.68
CA ALA A 339 -1.38 -13.26 9.58
C ALA A 339 -1.72 -14.55 8.84
N LEU A 340 -2.94 -14.65 8.31
CA LEU A 340 -3.35 -15.75 7.46
C LEU A 340 -3.04 -15.42 6.00
N VAL A 341 -2.47 -16.37 5.28
CA VAL A 341 -2.20 -16.25 3.85
C VAL A 341 -3.14 -17.20 3.12
N VAL A 342 -4.07 -16.62 2.36
CA VAL A 342 -4.97 -17.39 1.50
C VAL A 342 -4.33 -17.47 0.11
N PRO A 343 -3.94 -18.66 -0.38
CA PRO A 343 -3.39 -18.80 -1.72
C PRO A 343 -4.48 -18.49 -2.75
N ALA A 344 -4.10 -17.75 -3.80
CA ALA A 344 -4.98 -17.50 -4.93
C ALA A 344 -4.79 -18.60 -5.99
N PHE A 345 -5.89 -18.97 -6.64
CA PHE A 345 -5.90 -19.87 -7.78
C PHE A 345 -6.39 -19.13 -9.01
N GLU A 346 -5.73 -19.35 -10.15
CA GLU A 346 -6.14 -18.81 -11.43
C GLU A 346 -6.81 -19.91 -12.25
N TYR A 347 -7.95 -19.58 -12.84
CA TYR A 347 -8.68 -20.44 -13.76
C TYR A 347 -8.76 -19.77 -15.12
N VAL A 348 -8.55 -20.55 -16.19
CA VAL A 348 -8.69 -20.07 -17.58
C VAL A 348 -10.13 -19.60 -17.84
N LYS A 349 -11.12 -20.28 -17.24
CA LYS A 349 -12.51 -19.88 -17.28
C LYS A 349 -12.96 -19.51 -15.87
N GLN A 350 -13.52 -18.31 -15.74
CA GLN A 350 -14.00 -17.80 -14.46
C GLN A 350 -15.07 -18.70 -13.83
N GLU A 351 -15.91 -19.35 -14.64
CA GLU A 351 -16.94 -20.29 -14.17
C GLU A 351 -16.36 -21.51 -13.44
N ASP A 352 -15.19 -21.99 -13.83
CA ASP A 352 -14.55 -23.18 -13.24
C ASP A 352 -14.06 -22.89 -11.82
N GLY A 353 -13.68 -21.63 -11.55
CA GLY A 353 -13.19 -21.16 -10.24
C GLY A 353 -14.29 -20.67 -9.30
N ALA A 354 -15.57 -20.71 -9.70
CA ALA A 354 -16.67 -20.15 -8.91
C ALA A 354 -17.14 -21.06 -7.76
N ASP A 355 -16.99 -22.38 -7.89
CA ASP A 355 -17.34 -23.35 -6.85
C ASP A 355 -16.08 -23.95 -6.22
N GLN A 356 -15.80 -23.61 -4.96
CA GLN A 356 -14.65 -24.16 -4.23
C GLN A 356 -14.62 -25.69 -4.17
N ARG A 357 -15.77 -26.38 -4.34
CA ARG A 357 -15.84 -27.84 -4.27
C ARG A 357 -15.28 -28.52 -5.52
N SER A 358 -15.14 -27.78 -6.61
CA SER A 358 -14.48 -28.27 -7.83
C SER A 358 -12.96 -28.14 -7.76
N PHE A 359 -12.43 -27.54 -6.69
CA PHE A 359 -10.99 -27.24 -6.60
C PHE A 359 -10.19 -28.55 -6.48
N PRO A 360 -9.01 -28.63 -7.12
CA PRO A 360 -8.14 -29.79 -7.00
C PRO A 360 -7.84 -30.10 -5.53
N THR A 361 -8.11 -31.33 -5.10
CA THR A 361 -7.89 -31.77 -3.70
C THR A 361 -6.60 -32.57 -3.54
N ASP A 362 -6.03 -33.02 -4.65
CA ASP A 362 -4.79 -33.78 -4.71
C ASP A 362 -3.69 -33.02 -5.48
N LYS A 363 -2.45 -33.31 -5.10
CA LYS A 363 -1.27 -32.65 -5.66
C LYS A 363 -1.09 -32.95 -7.15
N GLU A 364 -1.48 -34.14 -7.61
CA GLU A 364 -1.37 -34.55 -9.01
C GLU A 364 -2.36 -33.78 -9.90
N ALA A 365 -3.62 -33.63 -9.47
CA ALA A 365 -4.57 -32.73 -10.12
C ALA A 365 -4.10 -31.27 -10.06
N SER A 366 -3.49 -30.83 -8.95
CA SER A 366 -2.95 -29.47 -8.81
C SER A 366 -1.78 -29.16 -9.75
N SER A 367 -0.92 -30.13 -10.06
CA SER A 367 0.21 -29.94 -10.99
C SER A 367 -0.21 -29.68 -12.44
N SER A 368 -1.39 -30.14 -12.86
CA SER A 368 -1.94 -29.75 -14.18
C SER A 368 -2.56 -28.35 -14.18
N PHE A 369 -2.90 -27.80 -13.01
CA PHE A 369 -3.48 -26.46 -12.84
C PHE A 369 -2.44 -25.35 -12.68
N MET A 370 -1.19 -25.70 -12.37
CA MET A 370 -0.12 -24.74 -12.06
C MET A 370 1.03 -24.84 -13.06
N LEU A 371 0.82 -24.33 -14.29
CA LEU A 371 1.86 -23.87 -15.22
C LEU A 371 1.25 -23.32 -16.55
N LEU A 372 0.49 -22.22 -16.46
CA LEU A 372 0.22 -21.36 -17.61
C LEU A 372 0.75 -19.93 -17.41
N LEU A 373 1.89 -19.81 -16.73
CA LEU A 373 2.82 -18.69 -16.94
C LEU A 373 3.79 -19.04 -18.08
N ASN A 374 3.23 -19.33 -19.25
CA ASN A 374 3.97 -19.27 -20.50
C ASN A 374 3.19 -18.33 -21.42
N CYS A 375 3.46 -17.03 -21.25
CA CYS A 375 3.10 -16.02 -22.24
C CYS A 375 3.68 -16.44 -23.59
N ARG A 376 2.80 -16.68 -24.55
CA ARG A 376 3.07 -16.34 -25.95
C ARG A 376 2.37 -15.03 -26.26
#